data_AF-A0A2D7GUJ0-F1
#
_entry.id   AF-A0A2D7GUJ0-F1
#
_cell.length_a   1.000
_cell.length_b   1.000
_cell.length_c   1.000
_cell.angle_alpha   90.00
_cell.angle_beta   90.00
_cell.angle_gamma   90.00
#
_symmetry.space_group_name_H-M   'P 1'
#
loop_
_entity.id
_entity.type
_entity.pdbx_description
1 polymer ?
#
loop_
_entity_poly.entity_id
_entity_poly.type
_entity_poly.pdbx_seq_one_letter_code
_entity_poly.pdbx_strand_id
1 'polypeptide(L)'
;MQVNRAELAEILGLSLPSVDSRVKRGMPYVSKGGRGREWVFESSDCVAWEKQQAINNAIGDTALVDAEELKQRKLAAETSIAEIEAAKARGEVLEISAVVKVITNDYITLKQRLRQVAQRIAPLVVGETDELEVKQIISEEIDDALTELSNEYYAESEELSE
;
A
#
# COMPACT_ATOMS: atom_id res chain seq x y z
N MET A 1 15.65 45.53 25.23
CA MET A 1 16.51 46.12 26.26
C MET A 1 17.93 45.64 26.03
N GLN A 2 18.87 46.58 25.89
CA GLN A 2 20.27 46.22 25.76
C GLN A 2 20.83 45.83 27.12
N VAL A 3 21.48 44.67 27.16
CA VAL A 3 22.02 44.07 28.39
C VAL A 3 23.43 43.59 28.18
N ASN A 4 24.22 43.61 29.25
CA ASN A 4 25.54 43.02 29.25
C ASN A 4 25.46 41.49 29.38
N ARG A 5 26.61 40.82 29.29
CA ARG A 5 26.69 39.35 29.36
C ARG A 5 26.21 38.77 30.70
N ALA A 6 26.44 39.45 31.82
CA ALA A 6 26.04 38.98 33.14
C ALA A 6 24.53 39.14 33.34
N GLU A 7 23.98 40.28 32.94
CA GLU A 7 22.56 40.56 32.95
C GLU A 7 21.78 39.60 32.03
N LEU A 8 22.31 39.30 30.83
CA LEU A 8 21.69 38.32 29.94
C LEU A 8 21.66 36.92 30.56
N ALA A 9 22.75 36.53 31.25
CA ALA A 9 22.82 35.25 31.94
C ALA A 9 21.78 35.15 33.05
N GLU A 10 21.60 36.22 33.82
CA GLU A 10 20.57 36.31 34.86
C GLU A 10 19.15 36.24 34.28
N ILE A 11 18.87 37.02 33.22
CA ILE A 11 17.55 37.06 32.55
C ILE A 11 17.16 35.69 31.97
N LEU A 12 18.12 34.98 31.39
CA LEU A 12 17.89 33.66 30.78
C LEU A 12 18.06 32.49 31.76
N GLY A 13 18.45 32.75 33.02
CA GLY A 13 18.71 31.70 34.02
C GLY A 13 19.89 30.79 33.65
N LEU A 14 20.92 31.34 33.00
CA LEU A 14 22.08 30.62 32.47
C LEU A 14 23.37 30.94 33.22
N SER A 15 24.36 30.07 33.09
CA SER A 15 25.74 30.39 33.48
C SER A 15 26.44 31.21 32.40
N LEU A 16 27.39 32.06 32.80
CA LEU A 16 28.22 32.85 31.88
C LEU A 16 28.89 32.01 30.77
N PRO A 17 29.44 30.80 31.03
CA PRO A 17 29.96 29.93 29.97
C PRO A 17 28.88 29.42 28.99
N SER A 18 27.65 29.25 29.46
CA SER A 18 26.53 28.81 28.61
C SER A 18 26.12 29.89 27.61
N VAL A 19 26.17 31.16 28.02
CA VAL A 19 25.98 32.30 27.10
C VAL A 19 27.05 32.27 26.01
N ASP A 20 28.33 32.05 26.35
CA ASP A 20 29.41 31.97 25.34
C ASP A 20 29.22 30.80 24.37
N SER A 21 28.79 29.64 24.89
CA SER A 21 28.47 28.46 24.07
C SER A 21 27.31 28.74 23.10
N ARG A 22 26.31 29.50 23.52
CA ARG A 22 25.15 29.90 22.69
C ARG A 22 25.54 30.93 21.63
N VAL A 23 26.40 31.89 21.98
CA VAL A 23 26.98 32.83 21.00
C VAL A 23 27.78 32.11 19.93
N LYS A 24 28.57 31.08 20.29
CA LYS A 24 29.27 30.22 19.32
C LYS A 24 28.31 29.47 18.38
N ARG A 25 27.09 29.16 18.85
CA ARG A 25 26.02 28.53 18.07
C ARG A 25 25.16 29.52 17.28
N GLY A 26 25.50 30.81 17.30
CA GLY A 26 24.82 31.83 16.51
C GLY A 26 23.77 32.65 17.26
N MET A 27 23.80 32.68 18.60
CA MET A 27 22.97 33.61 19.38
C MET A 27 23.29 35.07 18.99
N PRO A 28 22.27 35.90 18.67
CA PRO A 28 22.45 37.28 18.28
C PRO A 28 23.15 38.13 19.34
N TYR A 29 23.96 39.09 18.90
CA TYR A 29 24.58 40.11 19.75
C TYR A 29 24.67 41.43 18.98
N VAL A 30 24.62 42.54 19.71
CA VAL A 30 24.72 43.90 19.15
C VAL A 30 26.18 44.33 19.02
N SER A 31 26.99 44.01 20.03
CA SER A 31 28.43 44.30 20.02
C SER A 31 29.23 43.15 20.61
N LYS A 32 30.31 42.78 19.92
CA LYS A 32 31.22 41.73 20.34
C LYS A 32 32.15 42.26 21.44
N GLY A 33 32.18 41.57 22.57
CA GLY A 33 33.11 41.89 23.66
C GLY A 33 34.56 41.57 23.30
N GLY A 34 35.50 42.35 23.85
CA GLY A 34 36.94 42.24 23.62
C GLY A 34 37.75 43.04 24.64
N ARG A 35 39.07 43.17 24.43
CA ARG A 35 39.92 43.98 25.32
C ARG A 35 39.43 45.43 25.33
N GLY A 36 38.84 45.85 26.44
CA GLY A 36 38.29 47.20 26.64
C GLY A 36 36.90 47.45 26.05
N ARG A 37 36.18 46.41 25.59
CA ARG A 37 34.77 46.53 25.14
C ARG A 37 33.92 45.43 25.76
N GLU A 38 32.81 45.81 26.38
CA GLU A 38 31.83 44.88 26.93
C GLU A 38 30.93 44.29 25.84
N TRP A 39 30.41 43.09 26.11
CA TRP A 39 29.40 42.48 25.27
C TRP A 39 28.08 43.23 25.42
N VAL A 40 27.42 43.50 24.29
CA VAL A 40 26.07 44.09 24.28
C VAL A 40 25.15 43.14 23.53
N PHE A 41 24.05 42.78 24.18
CA PHE A 41 23.01 41.91 23.64
C PHE A 41 21.67 42.64 23.65
N GLU A 42 20.83 42.36 22.67
CA GLU A 42 19.43 42.75 22.69
C GLU A 42 18.62 41.60 23.28
N SER A 43 18.07 41.80 24.48
CA SER A 43 17.48 40.70 25.26
C SER A 43 16.28 40.06 24.55
N SER A 44 15.50 40.83 23.79
CA SER A 44 14.37 40.29 23.02
C SER A 44 14.83 39.30 21.95
N ASP A 45 15.93 39.60 21.27
CA ASP A 45 16.43 38.81 20.15
C ASP A 45 17.07 37.51 20.67
N CYS A 46 17.78 37.59 21.79
CA CYS A 46 18.33 36.41 22.46
C CYS A 46 17.21 35.48 22.96
N VAL A 47 16.14 36.01 23.56
CA VAL A 47 14.98 35.21 24.01
C VAL A 47 14.27 34.57 22.81
N ALA A 48 14.10 35.30 21.71
CA ALA A 48 13.49 34.76 20.49
C ALA A 48 14.33 33.63 19.89
N TRP A 49 15.65 33.81 19.82
CA TRP A 49 16.58 32.78 19.36
C TRP A 49 16.51 31.52 20.23
N GLU A 50 16.47 31.67 21.55
CA GLU A 50 16.33 30.55 22.49
C GLU A 50 15.05 29.74 22.28
N LYS A 51 13.91 30.43 22.13
CA LYS A 51 12.63 29.77 21.82
C LYS A 51 12.71 29.00 20.51
N GLN A 52 13.32 29.59 19.48
CA GLN A 52 13.47 28.92 18.19
C GLN A 52 14.38 27.68 18.28
N GLN A 53 15.48 27.76 19.04
CA GLN A 53 16.37 26.60 19.24
C GLN A 53 15.67 25.49 20.04
N ALA A 54 14.86 25.84 21.04
CA ALA A 54 14.07 24.85 21.79
C ALA A 54 13.06 24.12 20.88
N ILE A 55 12.39 24.85 19.99
CA ILE A 55 11.47 24.28 18.98
C ILE A 55 12.23 23.38 18.01
N ASN A 56 13.36 23.85 17.46
CA ASN A 56 14.16 23.09 16.50
C ASN A 56 14.70 21.78 17.11
N ASN A 57 15.15 21.81 18.36
CA ASN A 57 15.65 20.62 19.05
C ASN A 57 14.52 19.63 19.37
N ALA A 58 13.32 20.12 19.71
CA ALA A 58 12.18 19.26 20.01
C ALA A 58 11.57 18.61 18.75
N ILE A 59 11.59 19.30 17.61
CA ILE A 59 11.02 18.82 16.35
C ILE A 59 12.03 18.00 15.55
N GLY A 60 13.30 18.40 15.54
CA GLY A 60 14.32 17.90 14.63
C GLY A 60 14.53 16.39 14.70
N ASP A 61 14.82 15.85 15.89
CA ASP A 61 15.22 14.45 15.98
C ASP A 61 14.03 13.48 15.85
N THR A 62 12.89 13.78 16.48
CA THR A 62 11.73 12.89 16.44
C THR A 62 11.02 12.92 15.09
N ALA A 63 10.80 14.11 14.51
CA ALA A 63 10.08 14.20 13.23
C ALA A 63 10.89 13.65 12.05
N LEU A 64 12.23 13.74 12.09
CA LEU A 64 13.08 13.16 11.05
C LEU A 64 13.10 11.63 11.14
N VAL A 65 13.18 11.06 12.35
CA VAL A 65 13.12 9.60 12.56
C VAL A 65 11.75 9.05 12.12
N ASP A 66 10.65 9.70 12.51
CA ASP A 66 9.30 9.28 12.13
C ASP A 66 9.08 9.35 10.61
N ALA A 67 9.58 10.41 9.96
CA ALA A 67 9.47 10.57 8.51
C ALA A 67 10.26 9.50 7.74
N GLU A 68 11.45 9.14 8.23
CA GLU A 68 12.27 8.10 7.61
C GLU A 68 11.66 6.71 7.79
N GLU A 69 11.10 6.41 8.98
CA GLU A 69 10.39 5.16 9.22
C GLU A 69 9.17 5.01 8.30
N LEU A 70 8.37 6.07 8.14
CA LEU A 70 7.21 6.07 7.24
C LEU A 70 7.61 5.85 5.78
N LYS A 71 8.72 6.47 5.33
CA LYS A 71 9.25 6.24 3.98
C LYS A 71 9.70 4.80 3.78
N GLN A 72 10.41 4.22 4.74
CA GLN A 72 10.85 2.83 4.66
C GLN A 72 9.66 1.85 4.61
N ARG A 73 8.63 2.07 5.42
CA ARG A 73 7.39 1.26 5.38
C ARG A 73 6.67 1.38 4.04
N LYS A 74 6.59 2.60 3.49
CA LYS A 74 6.00 2.83 2.17
C LYS A 74 6.79 2.12 1.07
N LEU A 75 8.11 2.25 1.08
CA LEU A 75 8.99 1.60 0.10
C LEU A 75 8.86 0.07 0.17
N ALA A 76 8.78 -0.50 1.37
CA ALA A 76 8.56 -1.93 1.57
C ALA A 76 7.20 -2.39 0.99
N ALA A 77 6.13 -1.62 1.22
CA ALA A 77 4.81 -1.91 0.66
C ALA A 77 4.80 -1.80 -0.87
N GLU A 78 5.42 -0.76 -1.44
CA GLU A 78 5.56 -0.59 -2.90
C GLU A 78 6.36 -1.73 -3.53
N THR A 79 7.44 -2.16 -2.87
CA THR A 79 8.24 -3.31 -3.31
C THR A 79 7.41 -4.59 -3.31
N SER A 80 6.64 -4.85 -2.25
CA SER A 80 5.77 -6.03 -2.17
C SER A 80 4.68 -6.03 -3.26
N ILE A 81 4.10 -4.87 -3.56
CA ILE A 81 3.13 -4.73 -4.67
C ILE A 81 3.82 -5.04 -6.00
N ALA A 82 4.99 -4.47 -6.26
CA ALA A 82 5.74 -4.70 -7.50
C ALA A 82 6.14 -6.19 -7.65
N GLU A 83 6.50 -6.87 -6.56
CA GLU A 83 6.77 -8.31 -6.57
C GLU A 83 5.52 -9.13 -6.93
N ILE A 84 4.36 -8.80 -6.36
CA ILE A 84 3.09 -9.45 -6.70
C ILE A 84 2.72 -9.20 -8.17
N GLU A 85 2.89 -7.98 -8.67
CA GLU A 85 2.63 -7.66 -10.08
C GLU A 85 3.57 -8.41 -11.02
N ALA A 86 4.85 -8.49 -10.69
CA ALA A 86 5.81 -9.27 -11.46
C ALA A 86 5.48 -10.78 -11.42
N ALA A 87 5.03 -11.29 -10.28
CA ALA A 87 4.57 -12.68 -10.15
C ALA A 87 3.28 -12.93 -10.95
N LYS A 88 2.34 -11.97 -10.99
CA LYS A 88 1.14 -12.03 -11.87
C LYS A 88 1.54 -12.08 -13.34
N ALA A 89 2.47 -11.23 -13.77
CA ALA A 89 2.94 -11.19 -15.15
C ALA A 89 3.67 -12.48 -15.56
N ARG A 90 4.31 -13.18 -14.62
CA ARG A 90 4.90 -14.51 -14.84
C ARG A 90 3.88 -15.67 -14.72
N GLY A 91 2.63 -15.38 -14.34
CA GLY A 91 1.60 -16.41 -14.12
C GLY A 91 1.79 -17.24 -12.85
N GLU A 92 2.61 -16.78 -11.89
CA GLU A 92 2.90 -17.50 -10.64
C GLU A 92 1.80 -17.30 -9.58
N VAL A 93 1.07 -16.18 -9.65
CA VAL A 93 0.00 -15.85 -8.69
C VAL A 93 -1.22 -15.29 -9.41
N LEU A 94 -2.40 -15.62 -8.89
CA LEU A 94 -3.70 -15.15 -9.37
C LEU A 94 -4.55 -14.64 -8.21
N GLU A 95 -5.48 -13.74 -8.51
CA GLU A 95 -6.45 -13.29 -7.52
C GLU A 95 -7.49 -14.39 -7.27
N ILE A 96 -7.67 -14.79 -6.01
CA ILE A 96 -8.62 -15.84 -5.64
C ILE A 96 -10.04 -15.49 -6.10
N SER A 97 -10.43 -14.22 -6.03
CA SER A 97 -11.76 -13.75 -6.47
C SER A 97 -11.99 -14.01 -7.97
N ALA A 98 -10.95 -13.84 -8.80
CA ALA A 98 -11.01 -14.09 -10.23
C ALA A 98 -11.19 -15.59 -10.50
N VAL A 99 -10.43 -16.45 -9.81
CA VAL A 99 -10.55 -17.91 -9.92
C VAL A 99 -11.95 -18.37 -9.51
N VAL A 100 -12.46 -17.88 -8.37
CA VAL A 100 -13.82 -18.20 -7.88
C VAL A 100 -14.87 -17.80 -8.90
N LYS A 101 -14.72 -16.64 -9.55
CA LYS A 101 -15.66 -16.16 -10.57
C LYS A 101 -15.69 -17.08 -11.80
N VAL A 102 -14.53 -17.47 -12.32
CA VAL A 102 -14.43 -18.41 -13.46
C VAL A 102 -15.09 -19.73 -13.11
N ILE A 103 -14.69 -20.36 -12.01
CA ILE A 103 -15.25 -21.64 -11.56
C ILE A 103 -16.77 -21.54 -11.34
N THR A 104 -17.25 -20.43 -10.78
CA THR A 104 -18.70 -20.23 -10.57
C THR A 104 -19.45 -20.19 -11.89
N ASN A 105 -18.92 -19.51 -12.89
CA ASN A 105 -19.52 -19.47 -14.22
C ASN A 105 -19.53 -20.86 -14.86
N ASP A 106 -18.43 -21.61 -14.77
CA ASP A 106 -18.35 -22.99 -15.28
C ASP A 106 -19.44 -23.88 -14.69
N TYR A 107 -19.65 -23.81 -13.38
CA TYR A 107 -20.71 -24.57 -12.70
C TYR A 107 -22.12 -24.12 -13.09
N ILE A 108 -22.33 -22.83 -13.38
CA ILE A 108 -23.61 -22.33 -13.88
C ILE A 108 -23.87 -22.90 -15.28
N THR A 109 -22.89 -22.85 -16.17
CA THR A 109 -22.98 -23.39 -17.53
C THR A 109 -23.22 -24.90 -17.50
N LEU A 110 -22.44 -25.66 -16.72
CA LEU A 110 -22.64 -27.09 -16.52
C LEU A 110 -24.05 -27.42 -16.05
N LYS A 111 -24.55 -26.70 -15.03
CA LYS A 111 -25.91 -26.88 -14.51
C LYS A 111 -26.97 -26.61 -15.57
N GLN A 112 -26.78 -25.60 -16.41
CA GLN A 112 -27.70 -25.28 -17.50
C GLN A 112 -27.72 -26.40 -18.54
N ARG A 113 -26.55 -26.88 -19.00
CA ARG A 113 -26.44 -27.98 -19.97
C ARG A 113 -27.08 -29.27 -19.46
N LEU A 114 -26.81 -29.67 -18.22
CA LEU A 114 -27.42 -30.85 -17.60
C LEU A 114 -28.96 -30.77 -17.55
N ARG A 115 -29.52 -29.57 -17.33
CA ARG A 115 -30.97 -29.38 -17.38
C ARG A 115 -31.53 -29.48 -18.79
N GLN A 116 -30.78 -29.04 -19.80
CA GLN A 116 -31.20 -29.12 -21.19
C GLN A 116 -31.23 -30.58 -21.69
N VAL A 117 -30.28 -31.42 -21.27
CA VAL A 117 -30.27 -32.86 -21.57
C VAL A 117 -31.62 -33.50 -21.24
N ALA A 118 -32.12 -33.32 -20.02
CA ALA A 118 -33.41 -33.88 -19.62
C ALA A 118 -34.58 -33.30 -20.43
N GLN A 119 -34.53 -32.01 -20.79
CA GLN A 119 -35.58 -31.36 -21.60
C GLN A 119 -35.60 -31.88 -23.04
N ARG A 120 -34.44 -32.21 -23.61
CA ARG A 120 -34.30 -32.73 -24.99
C ARG A 120 -34.64 -34.21 -25.10
N ILE A 121 -34.25 -35.02 -24.10
CA ILE A 121 -34.53 -36.46 -24.07
C ILE A 121 -36.01 -36.73 -23.85
N ALA A 122 -36.67 -35.95 -22.99
CA ALA A 122 -38.06 -36.21 -22.60
C ALA A 122 -39.01 -36.49 -23.79
N PRO A 123 -39.09 -35.67 -24.85
CA PRO A 123 -39.94 -35.98 -26.00
C PRO A 123 -39.47 -37.16 -26.85
N LEU A 124 -38.17 -37.50 -26.83
CA LEU A 124 -37.59 -38.59 -27.64
C LEU A 124 -37.86 -39.98 -27.04
N VAL A 125 -38.02 -40.06 -25.72
CA VAL A 125 -38.26 -41.33 -25.02
C VAL A 125 -39.72 -41.55 -24.65
N VAL A 126 -40.60 -40.57 -24.89
CA VAL A 126 -42.04 -40.70 -24.60
C VAL A 126 -42.66 -41.71 -25.55
N GLY A 127 -43.17 -42.80 -24.98
CA GLY A 127 -43.79 -43.89 -25.73
C GLY A 127 -42.82 -44.97 -26.17
N GLU A 128 -41.53 -44.82 -25.88
CA GLU A 128 -40.52 -45.80 -26.24
C GLU A 128 -40.57 -47.01 -25.30
N THR A 129 -40.51 -48.21 -25.86
CA THR A 129 -40.70 -49.46 -25.11
C THR A 129 -39.47 -50.37 -25.09
N ASP A 130 -38.48 -50.10 -25.94
CA ASP A 130 -37.19 -50.78 -25.91
C ASP A 130 -36.21 -50.06 -24.97
N GLU A 131 -35.79 -50.75 -23.92
CA GLU A 131 -34.82 -50.23 -22.96
C GLU A 131 -33.45 -49.95 -23.59
N LEU A 132 -33.04 -50.71 -24.61
CA LEU A 132 -31.76 -50.49 -25.31
C LEU A 132 -31.79 -49.18 -26.07
N GLU A 133 -32.86 -48.90 -26.82
CA GLU A 133 -33.01 -47.66 -27.57
C GLU A 133 -33.08 -46.44 -26.64
N VAL A 134 -33.82 -46.53 -25.53
CA VAL A 134 -33.88 -45.46 -24.51
C VAL A 134 -32.50 -45.15 -23.94
N LYS A 135 -31.72 -46.17 -23.58
CA LYS A 135 -30.35 -45.96 -23.07
C LYS A 135 -29.43 -45.35 -24.11
N GLN A 136 -29.57 -45.74 -25.38
CA GLN A 136 -28.78 -45.19 -26.46
C GLN A 136 -29.06 -43.69 -26.65
N ILE A 137 -30.34 -43.30 -26.73
CA ILE A 137 -30.76 -41.89 -26.84
C ILE A 137 -30.21 -41.05 -25.69
N ILE A 138 -30.31 -41.56 -24.46
CA ILE A 138 -29.79 -40.84 -23.27
C ILE A 138 -28.28 -40.68 -23.36
N SER A 139 -27.56 -41.72 -23.76
CA SER A 139 -26.09 -41.70 -23.80
C SER A 139 -25.57 -40.75 -24.88
N GLU A 140 -26.15 -40.80 -26.08
CA GLU A 140 -25.81 -39.90 -27.19
C GLU A 140 -26.00 -38.43 -26.80
N GLU A 141 -27.13 -38.10 -26.16
CA GLU A 141 -27.39 -36.73 -25.72
C GLU A 141 -26.43 -36.26 -24.60
N ILE A 142 -26.03 -37.15 -23.68
CA ILE A 142 -25.03 -36.84 -22.67
C ILE A 142 -23.67 -36.56 -23.32
N ASP A 143 -23.26 -37.41 -24.27
CA ASP A 143 -21.99 -37.28 -24.98
C ASP A 143 -21.94 -35.99 -25.81
N ASP A 144 -23.05 -35.61 -26.45
CA ASP A 144 -23.18 -34.34 -27.16
C ASP A 144 -23.04 -33.15 -26.20
N ALA A 145 -23.75 -33.17 -25.06
CA ALA A 145 -23.65 -32.10 -24.06
C ALA A 145 -22.24 -31.97 -23.45
N LEU A 146 -21.53 -33.09 -23.26
CA LEU A 146 -20.14 -33.11 -22.79
C LEU A 146 -19.18 -32.58 -23.87
N THR A 147 -19.43 -32.91 -25.13
CA THR A 147 -18.64 -32.41 -26.27
C THR A 147 -18.78 -30.90 -26.42
N GLU A 148 -20.01 -30.37 -26.30
CA GLU A 148 -20.25 -28.92 -26.28
C GLU A 148 -19.49 -28.21 -25.15
N LEU A 149 -19.54 -28.75 -23.93
CA LEU A 149 -18.82 -28.21 -22.77
C LEU A 149 -17.29 -28.21 -23.01
N SER A 150 -16.77 -29.26 -23.63
CA SER A 150 -15.33 -29.36 -23.93
C SER A 150 -14.90 -28.38 -25.01
N ASN A 151 -15.69 -28.19 -26.07
CA ASN A 151 -15.36 -27.28 -27.17
C ASN A 151 -15.36 -25.82 -26.72
N GLU A 152 -16.28 -25.44 -25.84
CA GLU A 152 -16.35 -24.10 -25.25
C GLU A 152 -15.09 -23.79 -24.43
N TYR A 153 -14.58 -24.76 -23.67
CA TYR A 153 -13.32 -24.63 -22.93
C TYR A 153 -12.09 -24.45 -23.83
N TYR A 154 -12.02 -25.20 -24.94
CA TYR A 154 -10.92 -25.05 -25.90
C TYR A 154 -10.94 -23.68 -26.59
N ALA A 155 -12.11 -23.19 -27.01
CA ALA A 155 -12.26 -21.87 -27.61
C ALA A 155 -11.82 -20.74 -26.66
N GLU A 156 -12.25 -20.78 -25.39
CA GLU A 156 -11.82 -19.78 -24.39
C GLU A 156 -10.31 -19.85 -24.13
N SER A 157 -9.71 -21.05 -24.12
CA SER A 157 -8.27 -21.20 -23.93
C SER A 157 -7.42 -20.71 -25.11
N GLU A 158 -7.92 -20.82 -26.34
CA GLU A 158 -7.26 -20.25 -27.52
C GLU A 158 -7.30 -18.73 -27.50
N GLU A 159 -8.43 -18.12 -27.14
CA GLU A 159 -8.57 -16.65 -26.99
C GLU A 159 -7.68 -16.06 -25.88
N LEU A 160 -7.39 -16.81 -24.82
CA LEU A 160 -6.46 -16.42 -23.75
C LEU A 160 -4.98 -16.55 -24.14
N SER A 161 -4.67 -17.22 -25.24
CA SER A 161 -3.32 -17.47 -25.73
C SER A 161 -2.86 -16.51 -26.85
N GLU A 162 -3.78 -15.68 -27.37
CA GLU A 162 -3.52 -14.58 -28.32
C GLU A 162 -3.35 -13.22 -27.60
#